data_AF-A0A6I5CKX7-F1
#
_entry.id   AF-A0A6I5CKX7-F1
#
_cell.length_a   1.000
_cell.length_b   1.000
_cell.length_c   1.000
_cell.angle_alpha   90.00
_cell.angle_beta   90.00
_cell.angle_gamma   90.00
#
_symmetry.space_group_name_H-M   'P 1'
#
loop_
_entity.id
_entity.type
_entity.pdbx_description
1 polymer ?
#
loop_
_entity_poly.entity_id
_entity_poly.type
_entity_poly.pdbx_seq_one_letter_code
_entity_poly.pdbx_strand_id
1 'polypeptide(L)'
;RTATDRAVGELRRNANDGDVRGALGTGDDGRLTAVLDALDGLDSLRRSVEDGTVRRGQALDLYNRLVDPCFGLLAGLRVVDDAELDKQYRALVDLDRARELLSREDALLGSSLVVGTVTRDEARSVSALVAQRSLLYEVNLPLLPAAERSRYQRFWVNAASAPLRTAEQAAAAATSGTPHGVSAKSWDDAAANALADLGTIGDRADDR
;
A
#
# COMPACT_ATOMS: atom_id res chain seq x y z
N ARG A 1 9.04 9.48 9.76
CA ARG A 1 10.12 10.23 9.07
C ARG A 1 11.45 9.49 9.19
N THR A 2 12.07 9.39 10.38
CA THR A 2 13.37 8.71 10.57
C THR A 2 13.48 7.30 9.96
N ALA A 3 12.45 6.45 10.11
CA ALA A 3 12.46 5.12 9.52
C ALA A 3 12.47 5.17 7.98
N THR A 4 11.63 6.01 7.38
CA THR A 4 11.59 6.25 5.93
C THR A 4 12.92 6.80 5.43
N ASP A 5 13.54 7.75 6.14
CA ASP A 5 14.79 8.37 5.71
C ASP A 5 15.95 7.38 5.74
N ARG A 6 15.95 6.49 6.75
CA ARG A 6 16.89 5.38 6.81
C ARG A 6 16.72 4.45 5.61
N ALA A 7 15.49 4.02 5.31
CA ALA A 7 15.19 3.13 4.19
C ALA A 7 15.55 3.76 2.84
N VAL A 8 15.25 5.05 2.63
CA VAL A 8 15.67 5.79 1.42
C VAL A 8 17.18 5.88 1.33
N GLY A 9 17.86 6.13 2.45
CA GLY A 9 19.32 6.13 2.51
C GLY A 9 19.94 4.77 2.18
N GLU A 10 19.35 3.68 2.66
CA GLU A 10 19.75 2.30 2.33
C GLU A 10 19.56 1.99 0.85
N LEU A 11 18.38 2.32 0.29
CA LEU A 11 18.10 2.15 -1.12
C LEU A 11 19.11 2.91 -1.98
N ARG A 12 19.40 4.18 -1.66
CA ARG A 12 20.39 4.98 -2.38
C ARG A 12 21.81 4.40 -2.28
N ARG A 13 22.19 3.82 -1.14
CA ARG A 13 23.49 3.14 -1.00
C ARG A 13 23.55 1.90 -1.90
N ASN A 14 22.52 1.05 -1.84
CA ASN A 14 22.45 -0.16 -2.65
C ASN A 14 22.40 0.16 -4.16
N ALA A 15 21.69 1.21 -4.56
CA ALA A 15 21.64 1.66 -5.95
C ALA A 15 22.99 2.14 -6.49
N ASN A 16 23.88 2.62 -5.62
CA ASN A 16 25.22 3.04 -6.02
C ASN A 16 26.22 1.87 -6.08
N ASP A 17 25.88 0.73 -5.46
CA ASP A 17 26.69 -0.48 -5.49
C ASP A 17 26.72 -1.09 -6.90
N GLY A 18 27.93 -1.34 -7.40
CA GLY A 18 28.15 -1.86 -8.75
C GLY A 18 27.70 -3.31 -8.92
N ASP A 19 27.76 -4.12 -7.86
CA ASP A 19 27.32 -5.51 -7.89
C ASP A 19 25.80 -5.59 -7.89
N VAL A 20 25.14 -4.72 -7.11
CA VAL A 20 23.66 -4.59 -7.13
C VAL A 20 23.19 -4.14 -8.50
N ARG A 21 23.80 -3.11 -9.09
CA ARG A 21 23.46 -2.67 -10.45
C ARG A 21 23.78 -3.72 -11.50
N GLY A 22 24.87 -4.46 -11.36
CA GLY A 22 25.20 -5.56 -12.27
C GLY A 22 24.22 -6.72 -12.20
N ALA A 23 23.59 -6.94 -11.04
CA ALA A 23 22.54 -7.93 -10.86
C ALA A 23 21.18 -7.47 -11.41
N LEU A 24 20.94 -6.16 -11.49
CA LEU A 24 19.76 -5.58 -12.13
C LEU A 24 19.91 -5.70 -13.65
N GLY A 25 18.88 -6.21 -14.32
CA GLY A 25 18.86 -6.21 -15.78
C GLY A 25 18.76 -4.77 -16.32
N THR A 26 19.09 -4.56 -17.59
CA THR A 26 19.00 -3.24 -18.24
C THR A 26 17.60 -2.61 -18.19
N GLY A 27 16.54 -3.43 -18.10
CA GLY A 27 15.16 -2.96 -17.91
C GLY A 27 14.85 -2.47 -16.49
N ASP A 28 15.60 -2.94 -15.50
CA ASP A 28 15.39 -2.60 -14.08
C ASP A 28 16.14 -1.32 -13.69
N ASP A 29 17.24 -0.98 -14.38
CA ASP A 29 17.96 0.29 -14.21
C ASP A 29 17.06 1.52 -14.43
N GLY A 30 16.21 1.48 -15.46
CA GLY A 30 15.25 2.56 -15.72
C GLY A 30 14.19 2.69 -14.63
N ARG A 31 13.74 1.56 -14.07
CA ARG A 31 12.76 1.54 -12.97
C ARG A 31 13.37 2.01 -11.66
N LEU A 32 14.61 1.61 -11.38
CA LEU A 32 15.37 2.08 -10.23
C LEU A 32 15.59 3.59 -10.30
N THR A 33 15.94 4.10 -11.49
CA THR A 33 16.06 5.56 -11.71
C THR A 33 14.74 6.26 -11.41
N ALA A 34 13.61 5.75 -11.93
CA ALA A 34 12.29 6.34 -11.65
C ALA A 34 11.92 6.34 -10.15
N VAL A 35 12.31 5.31 -9.40
CA VAL A 35 12.14 5.27 -7.94
C VAL A 35 12.99 6.35 -7.25
N LEU A 36 14.26 6.45 -7.61
CA LEU A 36 15.18 7.44 -7.01
C LEU A 36 14.72 8.87 -7.31
N ASP A 37 14.36 9.16 -8.56
CA ASP A 37 13.85 10.46 -8.99
C ASP A 37 12.57 10.86 -8.23
N ALA A 38 11.67 9.91 -8.01
CA ALA A 38 10.47 10.15 -7.22
C ALA A 38 10.86 10.52 -5.77
N LEU A 39 11.73 9.73 -5.15
CA LEU A 39 12.15 9.91 -3.75
C LEU A 39 12.95 11.21 -3.50
N ASP A 40 13.59 11.78 -4.52
CA ASP A 40 14.22 13.10 -4.42
C ASP A 40 13.21 14.22 -4.11
N GLY A 41 11.94 14.04 -4.49
CA GLY A 41 10.85 14.97 -4.17
C GLY A 41 10.33 14.88 -2.73
N LEU A 42 10.71 13.86 -1.95
CA LEU A 42 10.11 13.55 -0.65
C LEU A 42 10.23 14.68 0.37
N ASP A 43 11.39 15.32 0.49
CA ASP A 43 11.61 16.40 1.45
C ASP A 43 10.87 17.68 1.05
N SER A 44 10.71 17.94 -0.25
CA SER A 44 9.90 19.06 -0.73
C SER A 44 8.41 18.84 -0.46
N LEU A 45 7.93 17.61 -0.66
CA LEU A 45 6.55 17.24 -0.33
C LEU A 45 6.27 17.40 1.16
N ARG A 46 7.17 16.88 2.01
CA ARG A 46 7.05 16.99 3.48
C ARG A 46 6.99 18.44 3.95
N ARG A 47 7.86 19.32 3.43
CA ARG A 47 7.81 20.76 3.74
C ARG A 47 6.50 21.39 3.27
N SER A 48 6.03 21.06 2.06
CA SER A 48 4.76 21.58 1.56
C SER A 48 3.57 21.20 2.44
N VAL A 49 3.59 19.98 3.01
CA VAL A 49 2.59 19.52 3.98
C VAL A 49 2.73 20.27 5.31
N GLU A 50 3.94 20.44 5.83
CA GLU A 50 4.21 21.17 7.08
C GLU A 50 3.82 22.64 7.01
N ASP A 51 4.12 23.28 5.88
CA ASP A 51 3.81 24.69 5.61
C ASP A 51 2.32 24.89 5.25
N GLY A 52 1.55 23.79 5.10
CA GLY A 52 0.13 23.83 4.75
C GLY A 52 -0.15 24.34 3.33
N THR A 53 0.83 24.32 2.43
CA THR A 53 0.72 24.84 1.06
C THR A 53 0.04 23.86 0.10
N VAL A 54 -0.18 22.61 0.54
CA VAL A 54 -0.83 21.54 -0.22
C VAL A 54 -2.10 21.06 0.49
N ARG A 55 -3.17 20.83 -0.27
CA ARG A 55 -4.41 20.25 0.28
C ARG A 55 -4.24 18.76 0.55
N ARG A 56 -4.98 18.18 1.49
CA ARG A 56 -4.85 16.76 1.90
C ARG A 56 -4.96 15.77 0.74
N GLY A 57 -5.99 15.90 -0.11
CA GLY A 57 -6.12 15.03 -1.29
C GLY A 57 -4.94 15.15 -2.25
N GLN A 58 -4.43 16.37 -2.45
CA GLN A 58 -3.24 16.60 -3.27
C GLN A 58 -1.98 16.02 -2.61
N ALA A 59 -1.85 16.10 -1.29
CA ALA A 59 -0.74 15.48 -0.56
C ALA A 59 -0.78 13.95 -0.70
N LEU A 60 -1.97 13.34 -0.57
CA LEU A 60 -2.17 11.90 -0.79
C LEU A 60 -1.73 11.50 -2.19
N ASP A 61 -2.17 12.21 -3.22
CA ASP A 61 -1.77 11.94 -4.61
C ASP A 61 -0.26 12.06 -4.82
N LEU A 62 0.37 13.06 -4.20
CA LEU A 62 1.82 13.25 -4.30
C LEU A 62 2.59 12.13 -3.58
N TYR A 63 2.13 11.67 -2.41
CA TYR A 63 2.72 10.52 -1.73
C TYR A 63 2.54 9.23 -2.53
N ASN A 64 1.37 9.02 -3.15
CA ASN A 64 1.13 7.85 -4.00
C ASN A 64 2.13 7.78 -5.17
N ARG A 65 2.48 8.94 -5.77
CA ARG A 65 3.49 9.04 -6.84
C ARG A 65 4.91 8.71 -6.37
N LEU A 66 5.20 8.79 -5.07
CA LEU A 66 6.46 8.32 -4.50
C LEU A 66 6.50 6.80 -4.37
N VAL A 67 5.34 6.18 -4.11
CA VAL A 67 5.21 4.75 -3.79
C VAL A 67 4.99 3.90 -5.04
N ASP A 68 4.18 4.36 -6.00
CA ASP A 68 3.82 3.59 -7.20
C ASP A 68 5.04 3.09 -8.02
N PRO A 69 6.12 3.88 -8.22
CA PRO A 69 7.31 3.40 -8.91
C PRO A 69 8.00 2.23 -8.20
N CYS A 70 7.91 2.13 -6.87
CA CYS A 70 8.53 1.04 -6.11
C CYS A 70 7.91 -0.32 -6.49
N PHE A 71 6.57 -0.38 -6.62
CA PHE A 71 5.90 -1.58 -7.11
C PHE A 71 6.25 -1.89 -8.58
N GLY A 72 6.45 -0.84 -9.39
CA GLY A 72 6.95 -0.99 -10.75
C GLY A 72 8.33 -1.64 -10.79
N LEU A 73 9.26 -1.19 -9.95
CA LEU A 73 10.59 -1.79 -9.80
C LEU A 73 10.49 -3.25 -9.35
N LEU A 74 9.80 -3.51 -8.23
CA LEU A 74 9.65 -4.86 -7.67
C LEU A 74 9.06 -5.85 -8.67
N ALA A 75 7.99 -5.47 -9.38
CA ALA A 75 7.40 -6.32 -10.42
C ALA A 75 8.30 -6.52 -11.66
N GLY A 76 9.35 -5.71 -11.82
CA GLY A 76 10.35 -5.85 -12.89
C GLY A 76 11.46 -6.83 -12.56
N LEU A 77 11.80 -6.94 -11.27
CA LEU A 77 12.92 -7.74 -10.81
C LEU A 77 12.76 -9.19 -11.23
N ARG A 78 13.80 -9.72 -11.88
CA ARG A 78 13.96 -11.15 -12.12
C ARG A 78 14.76 -11.76 -10.98
N VAL A 79 14.07 -12.08 -9.89
CA VAL A 79 14.70 -12.56 -8.65
C VAL A 79 15.08 -14.04 -8.74
N VAL A 80 14.35 -14.84 -9.53
CA VAL A 80 14.53 -16.29 -9.63
C VAL A 80 14.37 -16.76 -11.07
N ASP A 81 15.17 -17.75 -11.49
CA ASP A 81 15.03 -18.37 -12.83
C ASP A 81 13.90 -19.41 -12.92
N ASP A 82 13.41 -19.88 -11.77
CA ASP A 82 12.26 -20.78 -11.71
C ASP A 82 10.96 -19.99 -11.96
N ALA A 83 10.24 -20.35 -13.01
CA ALA A 83 9.04 -19.64 -13.44
C ALA A 83 7.89 -19.69 -12.43
N GLU A 84 7.81 -20.74 -11.62
CA GLU A 84 6.78 -20.87 -10.58
C GLU A 84 7.13 -19.98 -9.38
N LEU A 85 8.41 -19.90 -9.00
CA LEU A 85 8.86 -18.97 -7.96
C LEU A 85 8.76 -17.50 -8.39
N ASP A 86 9.11 -17.17 -9.64
CA ASP A 86 8.91 -15.81 -10.19
C ASP A 86 7.43 -15.40 -10.17
N LYS A 87 6.53 -16.32 -10.54
CA LYS A 87 5.08 -16.10 -10.47
C LYS A 87 4.61 -15.88 -9.03
N GLN A 88 5.10 -16.65 -8.07
CA GLN A 88 4.78 -16.47 -6.64
C GLN A 88 5.29 -15.14 -6.11
N TYR A 89 6.52 -14.76 -6.46
CA TYR A 89 7.10 -13.47 -6.10
C TYR A 89 6.26 -12.30 -6.63
N ARG A 90 5.89 -12.32 -7.91
CA ARG A 90 5.00 -11.29 -8.51
C ARG A 90 3.66 -11.21 -7.78
N ALA A 91 3.10 -12.35 -7.40
CA ALA A 91 1.86 -12.40 -6.64
C ALA A 91 2.01 -11.76 -5.26
N LEU A 92 3.14 -11.98 -4.57
CA LEU A 92 3.44 -11.33 -3.28
C LEU A 92 3.59 -9.81 -3.42
N VAL A 93 4.30 -9.33 -4.44
CA VAL A 93 4.42 -7.90 -4.75
C VAL A 93 3.05 -7.24 -4.95
N ASP A 94 2.14 -7.90 -5.66
CA ASP A 94 0.78 -7.39 -5.86
C ASP A 94 -0.09 -7.46 -4.59
N LEU A 95 0.19 -8.38 -3.65
CA LEU A 95 -0.46 -8.42 -2.35
C LEU A 95 0.05 -7.31 -1.43
N ASP A 96 1.33 -6.95 -1.49
CA ASP A 96 1.85 -5.74 -0.85
C ASP A 96 1.22 -4.48 -1.43
N ARG A 97 1.01 -4.45 -2.75
CA ARG A 97 0.26 -3.38 -3.40
C ARG A 97 -1.18 -3.31 -2.88
N ALA A 98 -1.82 -4.46 -2.66
CA ALA A 98 -3.16 -4.51 -2.06
C ALA A 98 -3.17 -3.95 -0.62
N ARG A 99 -2.12 -4.21 0.17
CA ARG A 99 -1.94 -3.61 1.50
C ARG A 99 -1.72 -2.09 1.42
N GLU A 100 -0.95 -1.61 0.43
CA GLU A 100 -0.78 -0.17 0.18
C GLU A 100 -2.11 0.52 -0.17
N LEU A 101 -3.00 -0.14 -0.92
CA LEU A 101 -4.33 0.43 -1.19
C LEU A 101 -5.15 0.62 0.09
N LEU A 102 -5.00 -0.24 1.09
CA LEU A 102 -5.58 -0.04 2.43
C LEU A 102 -4.91 1.12 3.17
N SER A 103 -3.60 1.31 3.05
CA SER A 103 -2.92 2.50 3.61
C SER A 103 -3.45 3.80 3.00
N ARG A 104 -3.74 3.82 1.70
CA ARG A 104 -4.33 4.98 1.01
C ARG A 104 -5.76 5.24 1.46
N GLU A 105 -6.52 4.17 1.67
CA GLU A 105 -7.87 4.23 2.22
C GLU A 105 -7.85 4.83 3.63
N ASP A 106 -6.94 4.38 4.48
CA ASP A 106 -6.76 4.91 5.83
C ASP A 106 -6.41 6.40 5.82
N ALA A 107 -5.45 6.81 4.98
CA ALA A 107 -5.08 8.20 4.83
C ALA A 107 -6.25 9.07 4.36
N LEU A 108 -7.06 8.57 3.42
CA LEU A 108 -8.22 9.28 2.90
C LEU A 108 -9.33 9.35 3.95
N LEU A 109 -9.89 8.21 4.33
CA LEU A 109 -11.07 8.11 5.18
C LEU A 109 -10.78 8.58 6.60
N GLY A 110 -9.62 8.24 7.17
CA GLY A 110 -9.20 8.71 8.48
C GLY A 110 -9.15 10.23 8.53
N SER A 111 -8.60 10.88 7.49
CA SER A 111 -8.53 12.35 7.44
C SER A 111 -9.90 13.02 7.29
N SER A 112 -10.84 12.41 6.56
CA SER A 112 -12.22 12.90 6.40
C SER A 112 -13.01 12.73 7.69
N LEU A 113 -12.84 11.61 8.41
CA LEU A 113 -13.48 11.34 9.70
C LEU A 113 -13.01 12.31 10.80
N VAL A 114 -11.75 12.76 10.79
CA VAL A 114 -11.25 13.79 11.73
C VAL A 114 -11.96 15.14 11.51
N VAL A 115 -12.31 15.48 10.27
CA VAL A 115 -13.09 16.70 9.96
C VAL A 115 -14.58 16.51 10.22
N GLY A 116 -15.02 15.25 10.40
CA GLY A 116 -16.41 14.89 10.66
C GLY A 116 -17.27 14.80 9.41
N THR A 117 -16.69 14.88 8.21
CA THR A 117 -17.46 14.75 6.97
C THR A 117 -16.71 13.94 5.93
N VAL A 118 -17.38 12.94 5.37
CA VAL A 118 -16.95 12.24 4.16
C VAL A 118 -17.79 12.79 3.01
N THR A 119 -17.13 13.33 2.00
CA THR A 119 -17.77 13.79 0.78
C THR A 119 -18.14 12.62 -0.12
N ARG A 120 -19.04 12.87 -1.08
CA ARG A 120 -19.44 11.85 -2.05
C ARG A 120 -18.28 11.34 -2.91
N ASP A 121 -17.33 12.22 -3.24
CA ASP A 121 -16.18 11.86 -4.05
C ASP A 121 -15.17 11.04 -3.24
N GLU A 122 -14.95 11.39 -1.97
CA GLU A 122 -14.13 10.57 -1.06
C GLU A 122 -14.75 9.18 -0.84
N ALA A 123 -16.07 9.08 -0.64
CA ALA A 123 -16.77 7.79 -0.51
C ALA A 123 -16.60 6.91 -1.77
N ARG A 124 -16.65 7.51 -2.97
CA ARG A 124 -16.38 6.80 -4.23
C ARG A 124 -14.92 6.37 -4.33
N SER A 125 -13.97 7.22 -3.94
CA SER A 125 -12.55 6.89 -3.93
C SER A 125 -12.26 5.73 -2.97
N VAL A 126 -12.83 5.73 -1.77
CA VAL A 126 -12.76 4.61 -0.81
C VAL A 126 -13.29 3.33 -1.45
N SER A 127 -14.49 3.38 -2.03
CA SER A 127 -15.08 2.23 -2.72
C SER A 127 -14.20 1.69 -3.86
N ALA A 128 -13.58 2.58 -4.64
CA ALA A 128 -12.65 2.21 -5.70
C ALA A 128 -11.35 1.57 -5.18
N LEU A 129 -10.83 2.03 -4.05
CA LEU A 129 -9.65 1.43 -3.40
C LEU A 129 -9.98 0.01 -2.88
N VAL A 130 -11.11 -0.15 -2.21
CA VAL A 130 -11.59 -1.46 -1.73
C VAL A 130 -11.78 -2.43 -2.91
N ALA A 131 -12.41 -1.99 -4.00
CA ALA A 131 -12.62 -2.82 -5.18
C ALA A 131 -11.31 -3.27 -5.83
N GLN A 132 -10.35 -2.35 -6.00
CA GLN A 132 -9.02 -2.68 -6.54
C GLN A 132 -8.27 -3.65 -5.63
N ARG A 133 -8.30 -3.42 -4.31
CA ARG A 133 -7.69 -4.31 -3.33
C ARG A 133 -8.29 -5.72 -3.40
N SER A 134 -9.62 -5.83 -3.44
CA SER A 134 -10.31 -7.12 -3.58
C SER A 134 -9.90 -7.87 -4.84
N LEU A 135 -9.79 -7.16 -5.98
CA LEU A 135 -9.34 -7.75 -7.23
C LEU A 135 -7.90 -8.28 -7.13
N LEU A 136 -6.98 -7.52 -6.52
CA LEU A 136 -5.60 -7.97 -6.33
C LEU A 136 -5.53 -9.25 -5.48
N TYR A 137 -6.33 -9.36 -4.41
CA TYR A 137 -6.42 -10.61 -3.66
C TYR A 137 -7.00 -11.76 -4.49
N GLU A 138 -8.06 -11.50 -5.26
CA GLU A 138 -8.73 -12.52 -6.09
C GLU A 138 -7.79 -13.16 -7.11
N VAL A 139 -6.99 -12.34 -7.81
CA VAL A 139 -6.14 -12.82 -8.90
C VAL A 139 -4.80 -13.37 -8.42
N ASN A 140 -4.27 -12.90 -7.29
CA ASN A 140 -2.93 -13.27 -6.82
C ASN A 140 -2.93 -14.41 -5.80
N LEU A 141 -3.94 -14.53 -4.93
CA LEU A 141 -4.01 -15.62 -3.95
C LEU A 141 -3.97 -17.03 -4.57
N PRO A 142 -4.60 -17.32 -5.73
CA PRO A 142 -4.49 -18.63 -6.38
C PRO A 142 -3.09 -18.98 -6.86
N LEU A 143 -2.20 -17.99 -7.01
CA LEU A 143 -0.84 -18.16 -7.49
C LEU A 143 0.14 -18.53 -6.37
N LEU A 144 -0.27 -18.38 -5.11
CA LEU A 144 0.54 -18.72 -3.95
C LEU A 144 0.42 -20.20 -3.56
N PRO A 145 1.43 -20.75 -2.86
CA PRO A 145 1.28 -22.06 -2.25
C PRO A 145 0.16 -22.06 -1.20
N ALA A 146 -0.39 -23.25 -0.94
CA ALA A 146 -1.64 -23.39 -0.22
C ALA A 146 -1.60 -22.80 1.21
N ALA A 147 -0.46 -22.90 1.90
CA ALA A 147 -0.33 -22.44 3.28
C ALA A 147 -0.41 -20.92 3.37
N GLU A 148 0.27 -20.22 2.46
CA GLU A 148 0.38 -18.78 2.33
C GLU A 148 -0.98 -18.21 1.91
N ARG A 149 -1.58 -18.78 0.85
CA ARG A 149 -2.94 -18.47 0.42
C ARG A 149 -3.95 -18.55 1.57
N SER A 150 -3.89 -19.63 2.36
CA SER A 150 -4.83 -19.82 3.48
C SER A 150 -4.63 -18.82 4.62
N ARG A 151 -3.42 -18.25 4.82
CA ARG A 151 -3.22 -17.20 5.85
C ARG A 151 -3.99 -15.94 5.49
N TYR A 152 -3.85 -15.46 4.26
CA TYR A 152 -4.60 -14.30 3.75
C TYR A 152 -6.11 -14.53 3.74
N GLN A 153 -6.56 -15.69 3.25
CA GLN A 153 -8.00 -16.02 3.24
C GLN A 153 -8.60 -16.02 4.64
N ARG A 154 -7.89 -16.60 5.62
CA ARG A 154 -8.35 -16.59 7.02
C ARG A 154 -8.46 -15.17 7.57
N PHE A 155 -7.51 -14.29 7.29
CA PHE A 155 -7.57 -12.89 7.74
C PHE A 155 -8.88 -12.21 7.27
N TRP A 156 -9.21 -12.33 5.98
CA TRP A 156 -10.38 -11.66 5.39
C TRP A 156 -11.73 -12.28 5.79
N VAL A 157 -11.77 -13.57 6.18
CA VAL A 157 -13.01 -14.24 6.61
C VAL A 157 -13.22 -14.13 8.12
N ASN A 158 -12.16 -14.02 8.92
CA ASN A 158 -12.23 -14.02 10.37
C ASN A 158 -12.73 -12.70 10.97
N ALA A 159 -13.07 -12.76 12.26
CA ALA A 159 -13.54 -11.62 13.04
C ALA A 159 -12.55 -10.45 13.12
N ALA A 160 -11.25 -10.70 12.94
CA ALA A 160 -10.20 -9.67 13.00
C ALA A 160 -10.38 -8.56 11.94
N SER A 161 -10.82 -8.91 10.72
CA SER A 161 -11.07 -7.93 9.65
C SER A 161 -12.51 -7.40 9.62
N ALA A 162 -13.40 -7.91 10.49
CA ALA A 162 -14.83 -7.53 10.47
C ALA A 162 -15.08 -6.05 10.80
N PRO A 163 -14.39 -5.43 11.80
CA PRO A 163 -14.56 -4.00 12.07
C PRO A 163 -14.17 -3.14 10.88
N LEU A 164 -13.05 -3.46 10.21
CA LEU A 164 -12.60 -2.77 9.00
C LEU A 164 -13.69 -2.85 7.94
N ARG A 165 -14.04 -4.07 7.49
CA ARG A 165 -15.02 -4.28 6.41
C ARG A 165 -16.37 -3.61 6.68
N THR A 166 -16.81 -3.58 7.93
CA THR A 166 -18.06 -2.90 8.32
C THR A 166 -17.94 -1.38 8.14
N ALA A 167 -16.82 -0.79 8.56
CA ALA A 167 -16.57 0.63 8.39
C ALA A 167 -16.42 1.03 6.90
N GLU A 168 -15.74 0.20 6.10
CA GLU A 168 -15.60 0.40 4.65
C GLU A 168 -16.97 0.39 3.95
N GLN A 169 -17.84 -0.56 4.30
CA GLN A 169 -19.21 -0.63 3.76
C GLN A 169 -20.04 0.60 4.15
N ALA A 170 -19.94 1.03 5.41
CA ALA A 170 -20.63 2.24 5.87
C ALA A 170 -20.13 3.50 5.15
N ALA A 171 -18.81 3.61 4.93
CA ALA A 171 -18.20 4.71 4.20
C ALA A 171 -18.60 4.71 2.72
N ALA A 172 -18.59 3.55 2.06
CA ALA A 172 -19.01 3.40 0.67
C ALA A 172 -20.50 3.71 0.45
N ALA A 173 -21.34 3.45 1.46
CA ALA A 173 -22.77 3.77 1.43
C ALA A 173 -23.08 5.25 1.76
N ALA A 174 -22.09 6.01 2.26
CA ALA A 174 -22.30 7.40 2.63
C ALA A 174 -22.55 8.27 1.39
N THR A 175 -23.64 9.04 1.41
CA THR A 175 -23.91 10.04 0.36
C THR A 175 -23.16 11.35 0.64
N SER A 176 -23.13 11.75 1.90
CA SER A 176 -22.34 12.87 2.45
C SER A 176 -22.47 12.88 3.98
N GLY A 177 -21.43 13.31 4.69
CA GLY A 177 -21.43 13.42 6.15
C GLY A 177 -20.70 12.27 6.83
N THR A 178 -20.85 12.11 8.14
CA THR A 178 -20.19 11.02 8.87
C THR A 178 -20.87 9.69 8.57
N PRO A 179 -20.14 8.64 8.16
CA PRO A 179 -20.70 7.31 7.98
C PRO A 179 -21.32 6.79 9.28
N HIS A 180 -22.49 6.15 9.17
CA HIS A 180 -23.24 5.72 10.34
C HIS A 180 -22.46 4.67 11.15
N GLY A 181 -22.26 4.92 12.45
CA GLY A 181 -21.56 4.00 13.34
C GLY A 181 -20.04 3.96 13.17
N VAL A 182 -19.45 4.83 12.35
CA VAL A 182 -18.00 4.93 12.16
C VAL A 182 -17.49 6.24 12.75
N SER A 183 -16.65 6.14 13.77
CA SER A 183 -15.89 7.26 14.33
C SER A 183 -14.46 7.25 13.80
N ALA A 184 -13.77 8.41 13.86
CA ALA A 184 -12.35 8.49 13.53
C ALA A 184 -11.51 7.48 14.33
N LYS A 185 -11.78 7.34 15.63
CA LYS A 185 -11.07 6.39 16.50
C LYS A 185 -11.34 4.93 16.12
N SER A 186 -12.60 4.56 15.91
CA SER A 186 -12.93 3.18 15.55
C SER A 186 -12.38 2.77 14.18
N TRP A 187 -12.27 3.73 13.25
CA TRP A 187 -11.62 3.52 11.97
C TRP A 187 -10.10 3.35 12.14
N ASP A 188 -9.44 4.27 12.84
CA ASP A 188 -7.99 4.25 13.11
C ASP A 188 -7.56 2.92 13.74
N ASP A 189 -8.27 2.46 14.79
CA ASP A 189 -8.02 1.18 15.43
C ASP A 189 -8.18 -0.01 14.44
N ALA A 190 -9.23 0.01 13.61
CA ALA A 190 -9.51 -1.08 12.67
C ALA A 190 -8.48 -1.15 11.52
N ALA A 191 -8.15 0.00 10.94
CA ALA A 191 -7.18 0.12 9.85
C ALA A 191 -5.77 -0.22 10.31
N ALA A 192 -5.34 0.31 11.47
CA ALA A 192 -4.01 0.02 12.02
C ALA A 192 -3.81 -1.47 12.32
N ASN A 193 -4.80 -2.11 12.94
CA ASN A 193 -4.75 -3.56 13.21
C ASN A 193 -4.69 -4.37 11.91
N ALA A 194 -5.52 -4.04 10.92
CA ALA A 194 -5.53 -4.72 9.64
C ALA A 194 -4.20 -4.57 8.88
N LEU A 195 -3.64 -3.36 8.84
CA LEU A 195 -2.34 -3.08 8.22
C LEU A 195 -1.19 -3.81 8.93
N ALA A 196 -1.23 -3.93 10.25
CA ALA A 196 -0.24 -4.66 11.03
C ALA A 196 -0.32 -6.18 10.79
N ASP A 197 -1.53 -6.75 10.85
CA ASP A 197 -1.76 -8.17 10.61
C ASP A 197 -1.38 -8.58 9.19
N LEU A 198 -1.79 -7.80 8.18
CA LEU A 198 -1.43 -8.05 6.79
C LEU A 198 0.07 -7.92 6.56
N GLY A 199 0.75 -6.96 7.19
CA GLY A 199 2.21 -6.84 7.11
C GLY A 199 2.89 -8.09 7.69
N THR A 200 2.43 -8.55 8.84
CA THR A 200 2.93 -9.78 9.48
C THR A 200 2.67 -11.04 8.64
N ILE A 201 1.59 -11.08 7.86
CA ILE A 201 1.32 -12.19 6.93
C ILE A 201 2.28 -12.12 5.73
N GLY A 202 2.51 -10.93 5.19
CA GLY A 202 3.47 -10.66 4.10
C GLY A 202 4.89 -11.04 4.46
N ASP A 203 5.42 -10.53 5.58
CA ASP A 203 6.80 -10.84 6.04
C ASP A 203 7.05 -12.35 6.13
N ARG A 204 6.07 -13.11 6.66
CA ARG A 204 6.18 -14.58 6.78
C ARG A 204 6.06 -15.33 5.45
N ALA A 205 5.59 -14.68 4.39
CA ALA A 205 5.54 -15.25 3.05
C ALA A 205 6.85 -15.00 2.30
N ASP A 206 7.50 -13.84 2.55
CA ASP A 206 8.78 -13.46 1.94
C ASP A 206 9.99 -14.19 2.55
N ASP A 207 9.94 -14.55 3.84
CA ASP A 207 11.03 -15.23 4.57
C ASP A 207 11.34 -16.68 4.11
N ARG A 208 10.72 -17.16 3.02
CA ARG A 208 10.74 -18.57 2.60
C ARG A 208 11.48 -18.79 1.28
#